data_AF-A0A957X1T7-F1
#
_entry.id   AF-A0A957X1T7-F1
#
_cell.length_a   1.000
_cell.length_b   1.000
_cell.length_c   1.000
_cell.angle_alpha   90.00
_cell.angle_beta   90.00
_cell.angle_gamma   90.00
#
_symmetry.space_group_name_H-M   'P 1'
#
loop_
_entity.id
_entity.type
_entity.pdbx_description
1 polymer ?
#
loop_
_entity_poly.entity_id
_entity_poly.type
_entity_poly.pdbx_seq_one_letter_code
_entity_poly.pdbx_strand_id
1 'polypeptide(L)'
;RSVGLGAAYYGMARKGRGIRIRAGASRTYYIGVESSMPAVPGIPTPVNALCVVPFGMEEGTSADIRQKEFGLVLGEPAVFQLLASNTRKTDEAGETVEDWNDELEEVVQMETQLPPPPNREDEEAGAPTGSTIIPVWLQSKVTEIGTLELWCVARNGEQRWKLEFNIREQQNVEEQDATAPNRV
;
A
#
# COMPACT_ATOMS: atom_id res chain seq x y z
N ARG A 1 7.57 -2.56 -39.59
CA ARG A 1 7.62 -4.01 -39.29
C ARG A 1 7.88 -4.14 -37.79
N SER A 2 7.01 -4.90 -37.12
CA SER A 2 7.02 -5.42 -35.74
C SER A 2 8.34 -6.14 -35.37
N VAL A 3 8.69 -6.57 -34.13
CA VAL A 3 7.94 -7.14 -32.99
C VAL A 3 8.82 -7.03 -31.71
N GLY A 4 8.21 -7.06 -30.51
CA GLY A 4 8.86 -6.86 -29.19
C GLY A 4 9.66 -8.02 -28.59
N LEU A 5 10.21 -7.76 -27.39
CA LEU A 5 10.88 -8.71 -26.51
C LEU A 5 10.54 -8.37 -25.05
N GLY A 6 9.32 -8.71 -24.64
CA GLY A 6 8.90 -8.77 -23.25
C GLY A 6 8.47 -10.19 -22.91
N ALA A 7 8.74 -10.61 -21.68
CA ALA A 7 8.34 -11.86 -21.03
C ALA A 7 9.11 -13.14 -21.43
N ALA A 8 10.16 -13.44 -20.65
CA ALA A 8 10.53 -14.82 -20.32
C ALA A 8 11.40 -14.86 -19.04
N TYR A 9 10.77 -14.85 -17.87
CA TYR A 9 11.34 -15.51 -16.70
C TYR A 9 10.20 -16.14 -15.91
N TYR A 10 9.76 -17.30 -16.37
CA TYR A 10 8.89 -18.18 -15.59
C TYR A 10 9.67 -19.45 -15.25
N GLY A 11 9.70 -19.74 -13.95
CA GLY A 11 9.69 -21.09 -13.42
C GLY A 11 11.01 -21.84 -13.40
N MET A 12 11.70 -21.82 -12.26
CA MET A 12 12.16 -23.06 -11.63
C MET A 12 12.50 -22.82 -10.15
N ALA A 13 11.57 -23.20 -9.26
CA ALA A 13 11.92 -23.60 -7.91
C ALA A 13 11.00 -24.75 -7.50
N ARG A 14 11.35 -25.96 -7.95
CA ARG A 14 10.79 -27.19 -7.40
C ARG A 14 11.92 -28.01 -6.79
N LYS A 15 11.66 -28.46 -5.56
CA LYS A 15 12.35 -29.51 -4.80
C LYS A 15 13.77 -29.19 -4.33
N GLY A 16 13.84 -28.73 -3.09
CA GLY A 16 15.00 -28.92 -2.23
C GLY A 16 14.53 -28.95 -0.79
N ARG A 17 15.04 -29.89 0.00
CA ARG A 17 14.94 -29.90 1.47
C ARG A 17 15.76 -28.72 2.03
N GLY A 18 15.32 -27.50 1.76
CA GLY A 18 15.89 -26.27 2.28
C GLY A 18 15.06 -25.82 3.46
N ILE A 19 15.74 -25.39 4.52
CA ILE A 19 15.14 -24.65 5.62
C ILE A 19 14.27 -23.56 4.98
N ARG A 20 12.94 -23.61 5.20
CA ARG A 20 12.03 -22.53 4.81
C ARG A 20 12.33 -21.36 5.73
N ILE A 21 13.31 -20.54 5.35
CA ILE A 21 13.43 -19.20 5.90
C ILE A 21 12.16 -18.50 5.41
N ARG A 22 11.14 -18.38 6.28
CA ARG A 22 10.07 -17.41 6.01
C ARG A 22 10.75 -16.05 6.08
N ALA A 23 10.87 -15.37 4.95
CA ALA A 23 11.45 -14.05 4.94
C ALA A 23 10.37 -13.12 5.53
N GLY A 24 10.69 -12.45 6.63
CA GLY A 24 9.85 -11.34 7.09
C GLY A 24 10.02 -10.14 6.16
N ALA A 25 9.08 -9.21 6.18
CA ALA A 25 9.23 -7.93 5.50
C ALA A 25 10.55 -7.26 5.91
N SER A 26 11.43 -6.96 4.95
CA SER A 26 12.75 -6.36 5.21
C SER A 26 12.72 -4.85 5.42
N ARG A 27 11.55 -4.23 5.18
CA ARG A 27 11.27 -2.81 5.36
C ARG A 27 9.89 -2.68 6.01
N THR A 28 9.65 -1.55 6.67
CA THR A 28 8.30 -1.19 7.11
C THR A 28 7.60 -0.47 5.98
N TYR A 29 6.38 -0.87 5.62
CA TYR A 29 5.60 -0.21 4.57
C TYR A 29 4.43 0.56 5.15
N TYR A 30 4.17 1.72 4.56
CA TYR A 30 3.14 2.66 4.98
C TYR A 30 2.26 3.04 3.79
N ILE A 31 1.00 3.33 4.05
CA ILE A 31 0.10 3.93 3.07
C ILE A 31 -0.12 5.40 3.42
N GLY A 32 0.00 6.28 2.43
CA GLY A 32 -0.36 7.69 2.56
C GLY A 32 -1.85 7.84 2.79
N VAL A 33 -2.22 8.56 3.85
CA VAL A 33 -3.59 8.93 4.20
C VAL A 33 -3.66 10.44 4.39
N GLU A 34 -4.68 11.07 3.81
CA GLU A 34 -4.87 12.52 3.96
C GLU A 34 -5.23 12.87 5.41
N SER A 35 -4.59 13.91 5.94
CA SER A 35 -4.87 14.40 7.28
C SER A 35 -6.22 15.09 7.35
N SER A 36 -7.01 14.83 8.39
CA SER A 36 -8.25 15.57 8.67
C SER A 36 -8.03 16.99 9.23
N MET A 37 -6.82 17.53 9.11
CA MET A 37 -6.49 18.86 9.60
C MET A 37 -7.14 19.94 8.70
N PRO A 38 -7.63 21.06 9.27
CA PRO A 38 -8.17 22.15 8.46
C PRO A 38 -7.11 22.63 7.47
N ALA A 39 -7.45 22.67 6.17
CA ALA A 39 -6.57 23.21 5.16
C ALA A 39 -6.25 24.68 5.50
N VAL A 40 -4.98 24.98 5.75
CA VAL A 40 -4.49 26.34 5.95
C VAL A 40 -4.17 26.93 4.57
N PRO A 41 -4.79 28.06 4.16
CA PRO A 41 -4.50 28.66 2.87
C PRO A 41 -3.00 28.92 2.67
N GLY A 42 -2.43 28.36 1.59
CA GLY A 42 -1.00 28.49 1.26
C GLY A 42 -0.08 27.42 1.87
N ILE A 43 -0.60 26.49 2.67
CA ILE A 43 0.13 25.32 3.16
C ILE A 43 -0.55 24.06 2.60
N PRO A 44 0.16 23.18 1.87
CA PRO A 44 -0.41 21.92 1.41
C PRO A 44 -0.82 21.07 2.62
N THR A 45 -1.98 20.42 2.56
CA THR A 45 -2.44 19.53 3.61
C THR A 45 -1.42 18.40 3.78
N PRO A 46 -0.88 18.17 4.99
CA PRO A 46 0.13 17.15 5.18
C PRO A 46 -0.45 15.76 4.94
N VAL A 47 0.30 14.90 4.25
CA VAL A 47 -0.02 13.48 4.07
C VAL A 47 0.60 12.71 5.23
N ASN A 48 -0.25 12.04 5.99
CA ASN A 48 0.18 11.16 7.08
C ASN A 48 0.48 9.77 6.53
N ALA A 49 1.47 9.08 7.11
CA ALA A 49 1.85 7.74 6.70
C ALA A 49 1.34 6.73 7.72
N LEU A 50 0.48 5.80 7.30
CA LEU A 50 -0.05 4.75 8.17
C LEU A 50 0.72 3.44 7.95
N CYS A 51 1.36 2.91 8.99
CA CYS A 51 2.06 1.63 8.94
C CYS A 51 1.06 0.50 8.61
N VAL A 52 1.25 -0.15 7.47
CA VAL A 52 0.43 -1.29 7.02
C VAL A 52 1.20 -2.59 7.08
N VAL A 53 2.53 -2.57 6.99
CA VAL A 53 3.37 -3.77 7.11
C VAL A 53 4.53 -3.44 8.04
N PRO A 54 4.51 -3.91 9.29
CA PRO A 54 5.64 -3.80 10.21
C PRO A 54 6.87 -4.52 9.70
N PHE A 55 8.05 -4.04 10.07
CA PHE A 55 9.30 -4.76 9.85
C PHE A 55 9.23 -6.18 10.44
N GLY A 56 9.69 -7.16 9.68
CA GLY A 56 9.69 -8.57 10.11
C GLY A 56 8.34 -9.27 10.02
N MET A 57 7.28 -8.61 9.53
CA MET A 57 5.99 -9.26 9.29
C MET A 57 6.17 -10.48 8.36
N GLU A 58 5.80 -11.66 8.83
CA GLU A 58 6.05 -12.91 8.11
C GLU A 58 5.21 -12.97 6.81
N GLU A 59 5.83 -13.39 5.70
CA GLU A 59 5.10 -13.69 4.46
C GLU A 59 3.92 -14.63 4.70
N GLY A 60 2.77 -14.30 4.11
CA GLY A 60 1.51 -15.02 4.26
C GLY A 60 0.66 -14.58 5.47
N THR A 61 1.18 -13.73 6.35
CA THR A 61 0.42 -13.16 7.48
C THR A 61 -0.35 -11.91 7.08
N SER A 62 -1.39 -11.60 7.84
CA SER A 62 -2.22 -10.41 7.68
C SER A 62 -2.27 -9.59 8.96
N ALA A 63 -2.39 -8.28 8.83
CA ALA A 63 -2.60 -7.36 9.95
C ALA A 63 -3.94 -6.63 9.78
N ASP A 64 -4.76 -6.65 10.83
CA ASP A 64 -6.05 -5.99 10.88
C ASP A 64 -5.92 -4.65 11.64
N ILE A 65 -6.08 -3.54 10.94
CA ILE A 65 -6.00 -2.18 11.50
C ILE A 65 -7.42 -1.71 11.81
N ARG A 66 -8.00 -2.20 12.92
CA ARG A 66 -9.37 -1.90 13.34
C ARG A 66 -9.48 -0.76 14.34
N GLN A 67 -8.35 -0.31 14.87
CA GLN A 67 -8.25 0.77 15.85
C GLN A 67 -8.52 2.16 15.26
N LYS A 68 -8.56 2.29 13.92
CA LYS A 68 -8.77 3.55 13.20
C LYS A 68 -9.74 3.34 12.05
N GLU A 69 -10.52 4.38 11.77
CA GLU A 69 -11.43 4.44 10.64
C GLU A 69 -10.91 5.49 9.65
N PHE A 70 -10.99 5.17 8.36
CA PHE A 70 -10.54 6.03 7.26
C PHE A 70 -11.71 6.30 6.32
N GLY A 71 -11.74 7.48 5.71
CA GLY A 71 -12.70 7.79 4.65
C GLY A 71 -12.20 7.29 3.30
N LEU A 72 -12.85 6.28 2.72
CA LEU A 72 -12.55 5.80 1.37
C LEU A 72 -13.41 6.54 0.35
N VAL A 73 -12.77 7.27 -0.56
CA VAL A 73 -13.43 7.93 -1.69
C VAL A 73 -13.71 6.89 -2.79
N LEU A 74 -14.98 6.81 -3.21
CA LEU A 74 -15.48 5.91 -4.25
C LEU A 74 -16.15 6.71 -5.36
N GLY A 75 -16.11 6.20 -6.59
CA GLY A 75 -16.76 6.82 -7.75
C GLY A 75 -15.93 7.89 -8.45
N GLU A 76 -14.76 8.27 -7.93
CA GLU A 76 -13.77 9.11 -8.62
C GLU A 76 -12.36 8.50 -8.54
N PRO A 77 -11.43 8.88 -9.42
CA PRO A 77 -10.03 8.44 -9.33
C PRO A 77 -9.40 8.89 -8.01
N ALA A 78 -8.85 7.94 -7.25
CA ALA A 78 -8.14 8.19 -6.01
C ALA A 78 -6.67 7.76 -6.14
N VAL A 79 -5.78 8.55 -5.55
CA VAL A 79 -4.34 8.26 -5.54
C VAL A 79 -3.96 7.61 -4.21
N PHE A 80 -3.32 6.45 -4.30
CA PHE A 80 -2.80 5.68 -3.18
C PHE A 80 -1.28 5.65 -3.27
N GLN A 81 -0.61 6.21 -2.27
CA GLN A 81 0.84 6.28 -2.20
C GLN A 81 1.36 5.24 -1.20
N LEU A 82 2.13 4.28 -1.69
CA LEU A 82 2.87 3.34 -0.85
C LEU A 82 4.24 3.93 -0.55
N LEU A 83 4.54 4.02 0.73
CA LEU A 83 5.80 4.50 1.28
C LEU A 83 6.53 3.34 1.98
N ALA A 84 7.84 3.44 2.13
CA ALA A 84 8.63 2.49 2.91
C ALA A 84 9.70 3.18 3.74
N SER A 85 10.08 2.56 4.85
CA SER A 85 11.20 2.98 5.68
C SER A 85 12.22 1.86 5.86
N ASN A 86 13.50 2.25 5.79
CA ASN A 86 14.64 1.41 6.14
C ASN A 86 15.11 1.60 7.59
N THR A 87 14.74 2.72 8.21
CA THR A 87 15.20 3.13 9.55
C THR A 87 14.16 2.82 10.63
N ARG A 88 12.86 2.99 10.31
CA ARG A 88 11.76 2.78 11.25
C ARG A 88 11.33 1.32 11.30
N LYS A 89 11.99 0.52 12.15
CA LYS A 89 11.76 -0.93 12.29
C LYS A 89 10.91 -1.33 13.49
N THR A 90 10.47 -0.35 14.29
CA THR A 90 9.75 -0.57 15.55
C THR A 90 8.27 -0.24 15.46
N ASP A 91 7.83 0.38 14.36
CA ASP A 91 6.46 0.85 14.20
C ASP A 91 5.51 -0.34 14.01
N GLU A 92 4.40 -0.33 14.75
CA GLU A 92 3.40 -1.40 14.70
C GLU A 92 2.31 -1.13 13.65
N ALA A 93 1.57 -2.17 13.28
CA ALA A 93 0.51 -2.04 12.28
C ALA A 93 -0.58 -1.07 12.76
N GLY A 94 -0.87 -0.05 11.95
CA GLY A 94 -1.81 1.03 12.22
C GLY A 94 -1.24 2.20 13.01
N GLU A 95 0.06 2.21 13.29
CA GLU A 95 0.76 3.41 13.73
C GLU A 95 0.75 4.47 12.62
N THR A 96 0.50 5.73 12.99
CA THR A 96 0.47 6.85 12.05
C THR A 96 1.67 7.74 12.31
N VAL A 97 2.47 7.98 11.28
CA VAL A 97 3.62 8.88 11.30
C VAL A 97 3.23 10.16 10.57
N GLU A 98 3.31 11.26 11.30
CA GLU A 98 3.11 12.62 10.79
C GLU A 98 4.48 13.28 10.55
N ASP A 99 4.57 14.22 9.61
CA ASP A 99 5.80 15.00 9.36
C ASP A 99 7.07 14.14 9.22
N TRP A 100 6.96 13.05 8.46
CA TRP A 100 8.00 12.03 8.34
C TRP A 100 9.24 12.44 7.54
N ASN A 101 9.31 13.70 7.07
CA ASN A 101 10.43 14.32 6.36
C ASN A 101 11.15 13.37 5.38
N ASP A 102 12.44 13.07 5.59
CA ASP A 102 13.24 12.15 4.75
C ASP A 102 13.30 10.70 5.32
N GLU A 103 12.47 10.35 6.32
CA GLU A 103 12.49 9.02 6.95
C GLU A 103 11.71 7.96 6.16
N LEU A 104 10.78 8.39 5.29
CA LEU A 104 10.00 7.53 4.42
C LEU A 104 10.30 7.87 2.97
N GLU A 105 10.39 6.83 2.16
CA GLU A 105 10.60 6.94 0.72
C GLU A 105 9.35 6.46 0.00
N GLU A 106 8.99 7.15 -1.07
CA GLU A 106 7.94 6.69 -1.96
C GLU A 106 8.38 5.48 -2.76
N VAL A 107 7.60 4.41 -2.64
CA VAL A 107 7.82 3.15 -3.35
C VAL A 107 7.01 3.14 -4.65
N VAL A 108 5.72 3.47 -4.56
CA VAL A 108 4.82 3.51 -5.71
C VAL A 108 3.63 4.40 -5.42
N GLN A 109 3.22 5.16 -6.44
CA GLN A 109 1.91 5.81 -6.50
C GLN A 109 1.01 5.05 -7.45
N MET A 110 -0.21 4.75 -7.02
CA MET A 110 -1.24 4.12 -7.83
C MET A 110 -2.48 5.01 -7.86
N GLU A 111 -2.89 5.43 -9.05
CA GLU A 111 -4.19 6.04 -9.27
C GLU A 111 -5.20 4.96 -9.66
N THR A 112 -6.31 4.84 -8.93
CA THR A 112 -7.38 3.91 -9.26
C THR A 112 -8.75 4.44 -8.82
N GLN A 113 -9.78 4.13 -9.59
CA GLN A 113 -11.16 4.48 -9.26
C GLN A 113 -11.85 3.26 -8.67
N LEU A 114 -12.23 3.35 -7.40
CA LEU A 114 -12.94 2.28 -6.73
C LEU A 114 -14.46 2.41 -6.96
N PRO A 115 -15.15 1.32 -7.34
CA PRO A 115 -16.57 1.37 -7.64
C PRO A 115 -17.39 1.67 -6.37
N PRO A 116 -18.45 2.49 -6.47
CA PRO A 116 -19.36 2.74 -5.36
C PRO A 116 -20.14 1.46 -4.98
N PRO A 117 -20.69 1.39 -3.76
CA PRO A 117 -21.50 0.27 -3.33
C PRO A 117 -22.78 0.10 -4.19
N PRO A 118 -23.18 -1.14 -4.53
CA PRO A 118 -24.32 -1.40 -5.40
C PRO A 118 -25.69 -1.10 -4.76
N ASN A 119 -25.79 -1.13 -3.42
CA ASN A 119 -27.07 -1.03 -2.70
C ASN A 119 -27.23 0.35 -2.04
N ARG A 120 -27.11 1.43 -2.82
CA ARG A 120 -27.46 2.74 -2.28
C ARG A 120 -28.98 2.87 -2.28
N GLU A 121 -29.56 2.91 -1.08
CA GLU A 121 -30.99 3.15 -0.88
C GLU A 121 -31.39 4.60 -1.25
N ASP A 122 -30.42 5.48 -1.47
CA ASP A 122 -30.59 6.82 -2.05
C ASP A 122 -30.81 6.75 -3.59
N GLU A 123 -31.72 5.89 -4.05
CA GLU A 123 -32.34 5.97 -5.39
C GLU A 123 -33.42 7.09 -5.44
N GLU A 124 -33.30 8.14 -4.62
CA GLU A 124 -34.07 9.37 -4.83
C GLU A 124 -33.49 10.14 -6.02
N ALA A 125 -34.06 9.82 -7.18
CA ALA A 125 -34.28 10.73 -8.31
C ALA A 125 -33.13 11.70 -8.66
N GLY A 126 -32.17 11.21 -9.46
CA GLY A 126 -31.43 12.08 -10.37
C GLY A 126 -30.25 12.86 -9.78
N ALA A 127 -29.73 12.50 -8.61
CA ALA A 127 -28.41 12.97 -8.20
C ALA A 127 -27.34 12.33 -9.11
N PRO A 128 -26.36 13.11 -9.62
CA PRO A 128 -25.24 12.53 -10.37
C PRO A 128 -24.55 11.47 -9.51
N THR A 129 -23.96 10.46 -10.15
CA THR A 129 -23.03 9.49 -9.53
C THR A 129 -21.85 10.24 -8.93
N GLY A 130 -22.07 10.90 -7.79
CA GLY A 130 -21.14 11.75 -7.10
C GLY A 130 -20.19 10.92 -6.28
N SER A 131 -19.02 11.47 -6.01
CA SER A 131 -18.08 10.81 -5.14
C SER A 131 -18.66 10.56 -3.76
N THR A 132 -18.32 9.40 -3.21
CA THR A 132 -18.87 8.92 -1.96
C THR A 132 -17.74 8.54 -1.03
N ILE A 133 -17.80 9.04 0.19
CA ILE A 133 -16.84 8.72 1.23
C ILE A 133 -17.49 7.69 2.17
N ILE A 134 -16.88 6.50 2.29
CA ILE A 134 -17.34 5.44 3.19
C ILE A 134 -16.30 5.22 4.31
N PRO A 135 -16.72 5.12 5.59
CA PRO A 135 -15.82 4.75 6.66
C PRO A 135 -15.38 3.28 6.52
N VAL A 136 -14.07 3.07 6.42
CA VAL A 136 -13.43 1.75 6.29
C VAL A 136 -12.35 1.56 7.35
N TRP A 137 -12.13 0.30 7.73
CA TRP A 137 -10.89 -0.13 8.39
C TRP A 137 -10.00 -0.82 7.37
N LEU A 138 -8.71 -0.94 7.66
CA LEU A 138 -7.75 -1.50 6.72
C LEU A 138 -7.28 -2.88 7.16
N GLN A 139 -7.12 -3.78 6.19
CA GLN A 139 -6.44 -5.05 6.37
C GLN A 139 -5.28 -5.12 5.40
N SER A 140 -4.10 -5.44 5.87
CA SER A 140 -2.93 -5.67 5.01
C SER A 140 -2.54 -7.14 5.04
N LYS A 141 -1.96 -7.62 3.95
CA LYS A 141 -1.35 -8.94 3.87
C LYS A 141 -0.16 -8.90 2.93
N VAL A 142 0.95 -9.46 3.36
CA VAL A 142 2.11 -9.68 2.50
C VAL A 142 2.04 -11.10 1.96
N THR A 143 2.08 -11.25 0.65
CA THR A 143 2.07 -12.56 -0.01
C THR A 143 3.48 -13.12 -0.16
N GLU A 144 3.61 -14.45 -0.28
CA GLU A 144 4.89 -15.15 -0.52
C GLU A 144 5.57 -14.75 -1.84
N ILE A 145 4.84 -14.10 -2.75
CA ILE A 145 5.36 -13.61 -4.03
C ILE A 145 5.84 -12.16 -3.95
N GLY A 146 5.78 -11.52 -2.78
CA GLY A 146 6.21 -10.13 -2.61
C GLY A 146 5.20 -9.12 -3.18
N THR A 147 3.91 -9.40 -3.01
CA THR A 147 2.82 -8.45 -3.25
C THR A 147 2.17 -8.10 -1.91
N LEU A 148 2.00 -6.80 -1.66
CA LEU A 148 1.20 -6.27 -0.57
C LEU A 148 -0.25 -6.14 -1.05
N GLU A 149 -1.13 -6.91 -0.43
CA GLU A 149 -2.58 -6.80 -0.60
C GLU A 149 -3.13 -5.91 0.53
N LEU A 150 -3.77 -4.81 0.18
CA LEU A 150 -4.42 -3.89 1.12
C LEU A 150 -5.93 -3.90 0.85
N TRP A 151 -6.73 -4.31 1.82
CA TRP A 151 -8.19 -4.22 1.75
C TRP A 151 -8.70 -3.06 2.58
N CYS A 152 -9.48 -2.21 1.95
CA CYS A 152 -10.34 -1.25 2.61
C CYS A 152 -11.68 -1.94 2.88
N VAL A 153 -11.99 -2.24 4.13
CA VAL A 153 -13.20 -2.98 4.50
C VAL A 153 -14.17 -2.02 5.16
N ALA A 154 -15.40 -1.94 4.66
CA ALA A 154 -16.45 -1.13 5.23
C ALA A 154 -16.69 -1.51 6.70
N ARG A 155 -17.12 -0.54 7.51
CA ARG A 155 -17.39 -0.75 8.94
C ARG A 155 -18.36 -1.92 9.22
N ASN A 156 -19.35 -2.13 8.35
CA ASN A 156 -20.31 -3.24 8.43
C ASN A 156 -19.71 -4.60 7.99
N GLY A 157 -18.53 -4.61 7.36
CA GLY A 157 -17.86 -5.81 6.84
C GLY A 157 -18.47 -6.39 5.56
N GLU A 158 -19.55 -5.80 5.04
CA GLU A 158 -20.29 -6.32 3.87
C GLU A 158 -19.58 -6.00 2.57
N GLN A 159 -18.82 -4.90 2.55
CA GLN A 159 -18.14 -4.39 1.36
C GLN A 159 -16.66 -4.25 1.64
N ARG A 160 -15.84 -4.61 0.64
CA ARG A 160 -14.41 -4.43 0.69
C ARG A 160 -13.86 -4.11 -0.68
N TRP A 161 -12.86 -3.23 -0.71
CA TRP A 161 -12.12 -2.85 -1.90
C TRP A 161 -10.68 -3.29 -1.73
N LYS A 162 -10.11 -3.91 -2.76
CA LYS A 162 -8.74 -4.46 -2.73
C LYS A 162 -7.82 -3.57 -3.55
N LEU A 163 -6.65 -3.28 -2.99
CA LEU A 163 -5.51 -2.63 -3.62
C LEU A 163 -4.33 -3.60 -3.57
N GLU A 164 -3.55 -3.68 -4.65
CA GLU A 164 -2.43 -4.61 -4.77
C GLU A 164 -1.18 -3.86 -5.19
N PHE A 165 -0.12 -3.97 -4.41
CA PHE A 165 1.17 -3.31 -4.66
C PHE A 165 2.29 -4.34 -4.76
N ASN A 166 3.11 -4.28 -5.82
CA ASN A 166 4.28 -5.14 -5.95
C ASN A 166 5.46 -4.53 -5.18
N ILE A 167 5.95 -5.22 -4.14
CA ILE A 167 7.03 -4.72 -3.27
C ILE A 167 8.42 -5.23 -3.65
N ARG A 168 8.52 -6.27 -4.51
CA ARG A 168 9.80 -6.85 -4.96
C ARG A 168 10.50 -6.11 -6.09
N GLU A 169 9.78 -5.44 -6.99
CA GLU A 169 10.39 -4.73 -8.12
C GLU A 169 11.30 -3.58 -7.68
N GLN A 170 11.05 -3.02 -6.49
CA GLN A 170 11.75 -1.86 -5.95
C GLN A 170 13.02 -2.25 -5.17
N GLN A 171 13.10 -3.49 -4.65
CA GLN A 171 14.31 -3.99 -3.97
C GLN A 171 15.51 -4.17 -4.92
N ASN A 172 15.25 -4.33 -6.22
CA ASN A 172 16.30 -4.53 -7.22
C ASN A 172 16.93 -3.22 -7.73
N VAL A 173 16.36 -2.06 -7.36
CA VAL A 173 16.86 -0.75 -7.79
C VAL A 173 17.96 -0.25 -6.86
N GLU A 174 17.89 -0.53 -5.55
CA GLU A 174 18.92 -0.14 -4.57
C GLU A 174 20.22 -0.96 -4.68
N GLU A 175 20.19 -2.17 -5.24
CA GLU A 175 21.38 -3.04 -5.30
C GLU A 175 22.30 -2.77 -6.51
N GLN A 176 21.90 -1.87 -7.43
CA GLN A 176 22.73 -1.52 -8.59
C GLN A 176 23.62 -0.28 -8.40
N ASP A 177 23.44 0.52 -7.34
CA ASP A 177 24.28 1.72 -7.09
C ASP A 177 25.41 1.49 -6.08
N ALA A 178 25.49 0.30 -5.47
CA ALA A 178 26.50 -0.04 -4.45
C ALA A 178 27.76 -0.77 -4.97
N THR A 179 28.07 -0.73 -6.27
CA THR A 179 29.35 -1.22 -6.80
C THR A 179 29.97 -0.24 -7.79
N ALA A 180 30.82 0.62 -7.25
CA ALA A 180 32.09 0.97 -7.88
C ALA A 180 33.13 1.30 -6.79
N PRO A 181 33.93 0.33 -6.32
CA PRO A 181 35.13 0.67 -5.59
C PRO A 181 36.13 1.32 -6.54
N ASN A 182 36.52 2.53 -6.13
CA ASN A 182 37.70 3.30 -6.51
C ASN A 182 38.82 2.48 -7.18
N ARG A 183 39.30 2.92 -8.36
CA ARG A 183 40.59 2.51 -8.91
C ARG A 183 41.41 3.76 -9.23
N VAL A 184 42.48 3.92 -8.44
CA VAL A 184 43.69 4.77 -8.55
C VAL A 184 43.97 5.42 -9.90
#